data_AF-A0A7S3ZAS0-F1
#
_entry.id   AF-A0A7S3ZAS0-F1
#
_cell.length_a   1.000
_cell.length_b   1.000
_cell.length_c   1.000
_cell.angle_alpha   90.00
_cell.angle_beta   90.00
_cell.angle_gamma   90.00
#
_symmetry.space_group_name_H-M   'P 1'
#
loop_
_entity.id
_entity.type
_entity.pdbx_description
1 polymer ?
#
loop_
_entity_poly.entity_id
_entity_poly.type
_entity_poly.pdbx_seq_one_letter_code
_entity_poly.pdbx_strand_id
1 'polypeptide(L)'
;MGYLKNFKLYQEFDEAEFKHWFTPRKDVVHTYVVEDPDSGKITDLISFYSLPSSILNDDKYKTLRAAYSFYNVSTKTPWKELMTDALILANKAKFDVFNALNVMQNEEFMKQLKFGIGDGHLQYYLYNWNCPEMKPGDVGLVLL
;
A
#
# COMPACT_ATOMS: atom_id res chain seq x y z
N MET A 1 -11.11 13.05 -12.69
CA MET A 1 -9.66 13.09 -12.39
C MET A 1 -9.25 11.76 -11.79
N GLY A 2 -8.10 11.19 -12.17
CA GLY A 2 -7.58 9.94 -11.56
C GLY A 2 -6.98 10.20 -10.18
N TYR A 3 -7.13 9.25 -9.25
CA TYR A 3 -6.78 9.39 -7.83
C TYR A 3 -5.35 9.90 -7.57
N LEU A 4 -4.33 9.36 -8.26
CA LEU A 4 -2.93 9.74 -8.04
C LEU A 4 -2.60 11.19 -8.44
N LYS A 5 -3.44 11.82 -9.28
CA LYS A 5 -3.26 13.22 -9.70
C LYS A 5 -3.54 14.22 -8.59
N ASN A 6 -3.99 13.75 -7.42
CA ASN A 6 -4.18 14.57 -6.23
C ASN A 6 -2.86 14.82 -5.47
N PHE A 7 -1.76 14.15 -5.83
CA PHE A 7 -0.45 14.26 -5.17
C PHE A 7 0.54 15.09 -6.00
N LYS A 8 1.58 15.63 -5.36
CA LYS A 8 2.61 16.46 -6.03
C LYS A 8 3.66 15.63 -6.76
N LEU A 9 4.03 14.48 -6.20
CA LEU A 9 4.90 13.49 -6.80
C LEU A 9 4.12 12.19 -6.95
N TYR A 10 3.89 11.72 -8.17
CA TYR A 10 3.15 10.49 -8.42
C TYR A 10 3.67 9.77 -9.65
N GLN A 11 3.36 8.48 -9.74
CA GLN A 11 3.59 7.68 -10.93
C GLN A 11 2.35 7.74 -11.83
N GLU A 12 2.54 8.06 -13.11
CA GLU A 12 1.55 7.76 -14.13
C GLU A 12 1.82 6.34 -14.63
N PHE A 13 0.80 5.50 -14.58
CA PHE A 13 0.84 4.14 -15.12
C PHE A 13 0.09 4.12 -16.45
N ASP A 14 0.72 3.58 -17.48
CA ASP A 14 -0.02 3.08 -18.62
C ASP A 14 -0.72 1.74 -18.30
N GLU A 15 -1.50 1.21 -19.24
CA GLU A 15 -2.23 -0.05 -19.03
C GLU A 15 -1.31 -1.26 -18.83
N ALA A 16 -0.18 -1.30 -19.53
CA ALA A 16 0.77 -2.41 -19.45
C ALA A 16 1.51 -2.38 -18.11
N GLU A 17 1.93 -1.21 -17.65
CA GLU A 17 2.53 -0.99 -16.34
C GLU A 17 1.52 -1.30 -15.23
N PHE A 18 0.28 -0.83 -15.35
CA PHE A 18 -0.77 -1.14 -14.37
C PHE A 18 -0.99 -2.65 -14.27
N LYS A 19 -1.12 -3.35 -15.41
CA LYS A 19 -1.20 -4.82 -15.42
C LYS A 19 0.04 -5.45 -14.80
N HIS A 20 1.23 -4.92 -15.07
CA HIS A 20 2.46 -5.43 -14.49
C HIS A 20 2.46 -5.31 -12.96
N TRP A 21 2.11 -4.15 -12.41
CA TRP A 21 2.23 -3.87 -10.99
C TRP A 21 1.08 -4.41 -10.15
N PHE A 22 -0.13 -4.49 -10.71
CA PHE A 22 -1.36 -4.78 -9.96
C PHE A 22 -2.02 -6.11 -10.29
N THR A 23 -1.54 -6.87 -11.28
CA THR A 23 -2.05 -8.23 -11.49
C THR A 23 -1.58 -9.13 -10.34
N PRO A 24 -2.47 -9.79 -9.59
CA PRO A 24 -2.07 -10.63 -8.46
C PRO A 24 -1.09 -11.71 -8.87
N ARG A 25 0.02 -11.82 -8.12
CA ARG A 25 1.05 -12.85 -8.29
C ARG A 25 1.28 -13.48 -6.93
N LYS A 26 1.08 -14.79 -6.86
CA LYS A 26 1.22 -15.57 -5.62
C LYS A 26 2.55 -15.27 -4.94
N ASP A 27 2.49 -14.96 -3.64
CA ASP A 27 3.63 -14.64 -2.77
C ASP A 27 4.48 -13.43 -3.23
N VAL A 28 3.97 -12.59 -4.15
CA VAL A 28 4.64 -11.37 -4.64
C VAL A 28 3.76 -10.14 -4.44
N VAL A 29 2.61 -10.06 -5.12
CA VAL A 29 1.68 -8.94 -5.02
C VAL A 29 0.25 -9.44 -4.92
N HIS A 30 -0.51 -8.84 -4.02
CA HIS A 30 -1.90 -9.14 -3.74
C HIS A 30 -2.71 -7.88 -4.02
N THR A 31 -3.70 -8.01 -4.90
CA THR A 31 -4.55 -6.89 -5.31
C THR A 31 -6.00 -7.35 -5.32
N TYR A 32 -6.87 -6.51 -4.75
CA TYR A 32 -8.29 -6.76 -4.62
C TYR A 32 -9.06 -5.50 -5.02
N VAL A 33 -10.26 -5.71 -5.55
CA VAL A 33 -11.15 -4.62 -5.96
C VAL A 33 -12.48 -4.75 -5.24
N VAL A 34 -13.11 -3.60 -4.97
CA VAL A 34 -14.51 -3.55 -4.55
C VAL A 34 -15.34 -3.31 -5.78
N GLU A 35 -16.26 -4.23 -6.07
CA GLU A 35 -17.25 -4.10 -7.13
C GLU A 35 -18.59 -3.71 -6.51
N ASP A 36 -19.19 -2.65 -7.04
CA ASP A 36 -20.53 -2.22 -6.66
C ASP A 36 -21.56 -3.24 -7.17
N PRO A 37 -22.35 -3.89 -6.29
CA PRO A 37 -23.20 -5.01 -6.67
C PRO A 37 -24.35 -4.63 -7.60
N ASP A 38 -24.80 -3.37 -7.58
CA ASP A 38 -25.92 -2.90 -8.39
C ASP A 38 -25.47 -2.50 -9.80
N SER A 39 -24.29 -1.88 -9.91
CA SER A 39 -23.78 -1.31 -11.17
C SER A 39 -22.68 -2.13 -11.85
N GLY A 40 -22.07 -3.10 -11.15
CA GLY A 40 -20.91 -3.87 -11.63
C GLY A 40 -19.64 -3.04 -11.83
N LYS A 41 -19.60 -1.81 -11.29
CA LYS A 41 -18.47 -0.91 -11.44
C LYS A 41 -17.48 -1.13 -10.30
N ILE A 42 -16.19 -1.12 -10.65
CA ILE A 42 -15.12 -1.10 -9.64
C ILE A 42 -15.07 0.29 -9.00
N THR A 43 -15.12 0.32 -7.66
CA THR A 43 -15.18 1.56 -6.89
C THR A 43 -13.91 1.81 -6.07
N ASP A 44 -13.28 0.75 -5.58
CA ASP A 44 -12.15 0.83 -4.66
C ASP A 44 -11.11 -0.24 -4.99
N LEU A 45 -9.86 0.00 -4.57
CA LEU A 45 -8.71 -0.87 -4.81
C LEU A 45 -7.93 -1.06 -3.51
N ILE A 46 -7.53 -2.29 -3.24
CA ILE A 46 -6.55 -2.64 -2.20
C ILE A 46 -5.36 -3.30 -2.87
N SER A 47 -4.14 -2.90 -2.53
CA SER A 47 -2.94 -3.59 -2.99
C SER A 47 -1.85 -3.62 -1.92
N PHE A 48 -1.19 -4.76 -1.78
CA PHE A 48 -0.01 -4.95 -0.93
C PHE A 48 0.93 -6.01 -1.53
N TYR A 49 2.23 -5.89 -1.25
CA TYR A 49 3.24 -6.84 -1.71
C TYR A 49 3.89 -7.59 -0.56
N SER A 50 4.42 -8.76 -0.87
CA SER A 50 5.12 -9.65 0.07
C SER A 50 6.60 -9.33 0.08
N LEU A 51 7.14 -9.03 1.26
CA LEU A 51 8.58 -8.86 1.46
C LEU A 51 8.99 -9.62 2.71
N PRO A 52 9.35 -10.91 2.59
CA PRO A 52 9.75 -11.71 3.73
C PRO A 52 11.16 -11.34 4.20
N SER A 53 11.35 -11.28 5.52
CA SER A 53 12.65 -11.02 6.16
C SER A 53 13.14 -12.24 6.91
N SER A 54 14.44 -12.52 6.86
CA SER A 54 15.06 -13.56 7.68
C SER A 54 15.15 -13.12 9.14
N ILE A 55 14.73 -13.99 10.06
CA ILE A 55 14.84 -13.76 11.50
C ILE A 55 16.21 -14.30 11.95
N LEU A 56 17.04 -13.41 12.49
CA LEU A 56 18.36 -13.76 12.99
C LEU A 56 18.25 -14.31 14.42
N ASN A 57 19.00 -15.38 14.71
CA ASN A 57 19.17 -15.94 16.06
C ASN A 57 17.88 -16.38 16.79
N ASP A 58 16.87 -16.85 16.06
CA ASP A 58 15.67 -17.49 16.64
C ASP A 58 15.58 -18.97 16.21
N ASP A 59 15.47 -19.88 17.18
CA ASP A 59 15.45 -21.33 16.93
C ASP A 59 14.09 -21.83 16.42
N LYS A 60 13.00 -21.10 16.71
CA LYS A 60 11.63 -21.49 16.42
C LYS A 60 11.11 -20.89 15.12
N TYR A 61 11.44 -19.64 14.82
CA TYR A 61 10.98 -18.91 13.65
C TYR A 61 12.16 -18.43 12.79
N LYS A 62 12.14 -18.73 11.50
CA LYS A 62 13.23 -18.38 10.57
C LYS A 62 12.91 -17.23 9.63
N THR A 63 11.63 -16.97 9.41
CA THR A 63 11.15 -15.97 8.44
C THR A 63 9.99 -15.21 9.03
N LEU A 64 10.04 -13.88 8.90
CA LEU A 64 8.92 -12.98 9.12
C LEU A 64 8.27 -12.68 7.77
N ARG A 65 7.02 -13.10 7.57
CA ARG A 65 6.25 -12.79 6.36
C ARG A 65 5.58 -11.43 6.54
N ALA A 66 6.23 -10.37 6.08
CA ALA A 66 5.67 -9.03 6.12
C ALA A 66 4.93 -8.69 4.82
N ALA A 67 3.72 -8.16 4.96
CA ALA A 67 3.00 -7.49 3.88
C ALA A 67 3.33 -5.99 3.95
N TYR A 68 3.57 -5.36 2.80
CA TYR A 68 3.77 -3.93 2.70
C TYR A 68 2.65 -3.34 1.85
N SER A 69 1.94 -2.35 2.39
CA SER A 69 0.93 -1.59 1.66
C SER A 69 1.55 -0.99 0.40
N PHE A 70 0.89 -1.24 -0.73
CA PHE A 70 1.24 -0.65 -2.01
C PHE A 70 0.30 0.53 -2.28
N TYR A 71 -0.42 0.54 -3.41
CA TYR A 71 -1.45 1.53 -3.69
C TYR A 71 -2.84 1.04 -3.28
N ASN A 72 -3.57 1.89 -2.57
CA ASN A 72 -4.97 1.70 -2.23
C ASN A 72 -5.76 2.90 -2.73
N VAL A 73 -7.01 2.70 -3.15
CA VAL A 73 -7.89 3.76 -3.65
C VAL A 73 -9.26 3.58 -3.02
N SER A 74 -9.70 4.59 -2.28
CA SER A 74 -11.03 4.67 -1.66
C SER A 74 -11.85 5.74 -2.36
N THR A 75 -12.99 5.34 -2.94
CA THR A 75 -13.97 6.23 -3.59
C THR A 75 -15.35 6.13 -2.92
N LYS A 76 -15.83 4.91 -2.65
CA LYS A 76 -17.14 4.69 -1.99
C LYS A 76 -16.98 4.16 -0.58
N THR A 77 -16.06 3.21 -0.39
CA THR A 77 -15.84 2.57 0.90
C THR A 77 -14.95 3.47 1.78
N PRO A 78 -15.35 3.86 3.00
CA PRO A 78 -14.50 4.67 3.87
C PRO A 78 -13.12 4.05 4.11
N TRP A 79 -12.06 4.88 4.18
CA TRP A 79 -10.67 4.41 4.34
C TRP A 79 -10.47 3.41 5.47
N LYS A 80 -11.09 3.65 6.62
CA LYS A 80 -11.00 2.75 7.77
C LYS A 80 -11.52 1.35 7.44
N GLU A 81 -12.65 1.26 6.74
CA GLU A 81 -13.29 -0.01 6.39
C GLU A 81 -12.47 -0.72 5.32
N LEU A 82 -12.09 -0.01 4.25
CA LEU A 82 -11.28 -0.56 3.16
C LEU A 82 -9.95 -1.13 3.68
N MET A 83 -9.28 -0.40 4.57
CA MET A 83 -8.01 -0.86 5.13
C MET A 83 -8.19 -1.89 6.24
N THR A 84 -9.34 -1.96 6.90
CA THR A 84 -9.68 -3.11 7.76
C THR A 84 -9.74 -4.39 6.94
N ASP A 85 -10.37 -4.34 5.76
CA ASP A 85 -10.42 -5.48 4.84
C ASP A 85 -9.03 -5.85 4.34
N ALA A 86 -8.16 -4.88 4.04
CA ALA A 86 -6.77 -5.14 3.66
C ALA A 86 -6.02 -5.95 4.75
N LEU A 87 -6.19 -5.58 6.03
CA LEU A 87 -5.59 -6.30 7.16
C LEU A 87 -6.17 -7.73 7.30
N ILE A 88 -7.48 -7.89 7.11
CA ILE A 88 -8.13 -9.20 7.13
C ILE A 88 -7.62 -10.09 5.99
N LEU A 89 -7.48 -9.53 4.79
CA LEU A 89 -6.98 -10.22 3.61
C LEU A 89 -5.52 -10.66 3.79
N ALA A 90 -4.67 -9.78 4.34
CA ALA A 90 -3.28 -10.12 4.66
C ALA A 90 -3.18 -11.23 5.72
N ASN A 91 -3.99 -11.17 6.78
CA ASN A 91 -4.04 -12.23 7.80
C ASN A 91 -4.52 -13.57 7.19
N LYS A 92 -5.56 -13.56 6.36
CA LYS A 92 -6.02 -14.76 5.62
C LYS A 92 -4.91 -15.34 4.73
N ALA A 93 -4.09 -14.47 4.13
CA ALA A 93 -2.92 -14.83 3.35
C ALA A 93 -1.68 -15.20 4.19
N LYS A 94 -1.81 -15.31 5.53
CA LYS A 94 -0.77 -15.74 6.47
C LYS A 94 0.44 -14.80 6.54
N PHE A 95 0.21 -13.50 6.42
CA PHE A 95 1.20 -12.49 6.79
C PHE A 95 1.20 -12.26 8.30
N ASP A 96 2.38 -12.07 8.86
CA ASP A 96 2.62 -11.89 10.30
C ASP A 96 2.44 -10.41 10.72
N VAL A 97 2.73 -9.49 9.80
CA VAL A 97 2.65 -8.04 10.01
C VAL A 97 2.26 -7.33 8.72
N PHE A 98 1.61 -6.17 8.85
CA PHE A 98 1.24 -5.30 7.74
C PHE A 98 1.88 -3.92 7.93
N ASN A 99 2.87 -3.61 7.10
CA ASN A 99 3.61 -2.36 7.11
C ASN A 99 3.00 -1.37 6.12
N ALA A 100 3.01 -0.08 6.45
CA ALA A 100 2.56 0.98 5.56
C ALA A 100 3.39 2.24 5.79
N LEU A 101 3.71 2.96 4.71
CA LEU A 101 4.31 4.28 4.76
C LEU A 101 3.22 5.33 5.04
N ASN A 102 3.58 6.45 5.65
CA ASN A 102 2.67 7.58 5.88
C ASN A 102 2.53 8.50 4.64
N VAL A 103 2.75 7.94 3.45
CA VAL A 103 2.51 8.61 2.17
C VAL A 103 1.02 8.61 1.82
N MET A 104 0.62 9.42 0.84
CA MET A 104 -0.79 9.55 0.42
C MET A 104 -1.73 9.88 1.62
N GLN A 105 -2.95 9.34 1.65
CA GLN A 105 -3.89 9.49 2.76
C GLN A 105 -3.73 8.42 3.85
N ASN A 106 -2.59 7.71 3.91
CA ASN A 106 -2.50 6.55 4.80
C ASN A 106 -2.63 6.92 6.29
N GLU A 107 -2.24 8.14 6.67
CA GLU A 107 -2.40 8.64 8.05
C GLU A 107 -3.87 8.65 8.52
N GLU A 108 -4.85 8.74 7.62
CA GLU A 108 -6.29 8.80 7.96
C GLU A 108 -6.77 7.54 8.71
N PHE A 109 -6.21 6.38 8.38
CA PHE A 109 -6.60 5.10 8.98
C PHE A 109 -5.61 4.59 10.03
N MET A 110 -4.33 5.00 9.97
CA MET A 110 -3.25 4.43 10.80
C MET A 110 -3.58 4.39 12.29
N LYS A 111 -3.95 5.53 12.89
CA LYS A 111 -4.28 5.62 14.32
C LYS A 111 -5.51 4.77 14.67
N GLN A 112 -6.52 4.77 13.81
CA GLN A 112 -7.78 4.06 14.04
C GLN A 112 -7.62 2.53 13.95
N LEU A 113 -6.70 2.07 13.09
CA LEU A 113 -6.38 0.67 12.88
C LEU A 113 -5.16 0.19 13.68
N LYS A 114 -4.74 0.97 14.68
CA LYS A 114 -3.67 0.62 15.63
C LYS A 114 -2.31 0.37 14.98
N PHE A 115 -2.00 1.06 13.89
CA PHE A 115 -0.64 1.09 13.37
C PHE A 115 0.28 1.76 14.40
N GLY A 116 1.40 1.11 14.69
CA GLY A 116 2.50 1.66 15.49
C GLY A 116 3.53 2.32 14.58
N ILE A 117 4.11 3.43 15.03
CA ILE A 117 5.24 4.07 14.34
C ILE A 117 6.48 3.18 14.51
N GLY A 118 7.11 2.81 13.40
CA GLY A 118 8.40 2.13 13.39
C GLY A 118 9.57 3.08 13.67
N ASP A 119 10.76 2.53 13.81
CA ASP A 119 12.02 3.29 13.97
C ASP A 119 12.67 3.68 12.62
N GLY A 120 12.25 3.05 11.53
CA GLY A 120 12.73 3.33 10.18
C GLY A 120 12.11 4.57 9.55
N HIS A 121 12.93 5.35 8.84
CA HIS A 121 12.49 6.45 7.99
C HIS A 121 12.87 6.18 6.53
N LEU A 122 11.90 6.31 5.63
CA LEU A 122 12.15 6.29 4.19
C LEU A 122 12.19 7.71 3.66
N GLN A 123 13.28 8.07 2.97
CA GLN A 123 13.50 9.41 2.42
C GLN A 123 13.47 9.36 0.89
N TYR A 124 12.80 10.34 0.28
CA TYR A 124 12.68 10.46 -1.18
C TYR A 124 13.71 11.47 -1.71
N TYR A 125 14.47 11.06 -2.72
CA TYR A 125 15.46 11.91 -3.39
C TYR A 125 15.20 11.91 -4.89
N LEU A 126 15.26 13.09 -5.50
CA LEU A 126 15.18 13.26 -6.95
C LEU A 126 16.55 13.63 -7.49
N TYR A 127 17.01 12.92 -8.51
CA TYR A 127 18.27 13.21 -9.17
C TYR A 127 18.08 14.25 -10.28
N ASN A 128 18.91 15.30 -10.30
CA ASN A 128 18.90 16.36 -11.30
C ASN A 128 17.51 17.05 -11.45
N TRP A 129 16.78 17.19 -10.35
CA TRP A 129 15.47 17.84 -10.33
C TRP A 129 15.34 18.74 -9.11
N ASN A 130 14.97 20.00 -9.32
CA ASN A 130 14.71 20.95 -8.24
C ASN A 130 13.20 21.01 -7.96
N CYS A 131 12.81 20.89 -6.69
CA CYS A 131 11.41 21.01 -6.28
C CYS A 131 11.28 21.63 -4.88
N PRO A 132 10.11 22.22 -4.55
CA PRO A 132 9.79 22.61 -3.19
C PRO A 132 9.75 21.39 -2.25
N GLU A 133 9.80 21.66 -0.94
CA GLU A 133 9.57 20.63 0.08
C GLU A 133 8.17 20.02 -0.06
N MET A 134 8.08 18.70 0.14
CA MET A 134 6.84 17.93 0.08
C MET A 134 6.62 17.24 1.41
N LYS A 135 5.38 17.27 1.91
CA LYS A 135 4.99 16.46 3.07
C LYS A 135 4.81 14.99 2.63
N PRO A 136 4.90 14.00 3.53
CA PRO A 136 4.63 12.61 3.18
C PRO A 136 3.31 12.41 2.43
N GLY A 137 2.23 13.08 2.88
CA GLY A 137 0.92 13.03 2.20
C GLY A 137 0.87 13.69 0.81
N ASP A 138 1.89 14.46 0.42
CA ASP A 138 2.03 14.98 -0.95
C ASP A 138 2.65 13.96 -1.92
N VAL A 139 3.14 12.82 -1.42
CA VAL A 139 3.82 11.78 -2.18
C VAL A 139 2.83 10.65 -2.49
N GLY A 140 2.56 10.44 -3.78
CA GLY A 140 1.77 9.35 -4.37
C GLY A 140 2.65 8.32 -5.08
N LEU A 141 3.85 8.08 -4.57
CA LEU A 141 4.80 7.11 -5.07
C LEU A 141 5.14 6.13 -3.95
N VAL A 142 5.09 4.83 -4.22
CA VAL A 142 5.56 3.78 -3.31
C VAL A 142 6.75 3.09 -3.98
N LEU A 143 7.92 3.18 -3.33
CA LEU A 143 9.13 2.51 -3.78
C LEU A 143 9.16 1.07 -3.24
N LEU A 144 9.65 0.14 -4.08
CA LEU A 144 9.93 -1.25 -3.72
C LEU A 144 11.41 -1.46 -3.41
#